data_AF-A0A929FUL1-F1
#
_entry.id   AF-A0A929FUL1-F1
#
_cell.length_a   1.000
_cell.length_b   1.000
_cell.length_c   1.000
_cell.angle_alpha   90.00
_cell.angle_beta   90.00
_cell.angle_gamma   90.00
#
_symmetry.space_group_name_H-M   'P 1'
#
loop_
_entity.id
_entity.type
_entity.pdbx_description
1 polymer ?
#
loop_
_entity_poly.entity_id
_entity_poly.type
_entity_poly.pdbx_seq_one_letter_code
_entity_poly.pdbx_strand_id
1 'polypeptide(L)'
;MSRRKKKFSCGHKGYGRVCHRCVQKELEASSEHKLESNEASLSVPTLHPQLTRNNKNNSEWEKKRQHKLEWEAAFARDPIDLRNLPKNVVIKSRRIIERLQIRSDYRQFHGKRLRHDRFVISIPVTRNYRLICRDCGNLLVPEAVVSHEDYNVVKPGR
;
A
#
# COMPACT_ATOMS: atom_id res chain seq x y z
N MET A 1 -26.43 -5.66 2.73
CA MET A 1 -27.16 -6.00 1.49
C MET A 1 -26.16 -6.53 0.46
N SER A 2 -26.15 -7.84 0.17
CA SER A 2 -25.25 -8.42 -0.84
C SER A 2 -25.69 -8.01 -2.24
N ARG A 3 -24.79 -7.42 -3.05
CA ARG A 3 -25.08 -7.07 -4.45
C ARG A 3 -25.54 -8.33 -5.21
N ARG A 4 -26.64 -8.23 -5.96
CA ARG A 4 -27.18 -9.31 -6.81
C ARG A 4 -26.42 -9.38 -8.13
N LYS A 5 -25.99 -10.58 -8.55
CA LYS A 5 -25.35 -10.81 -9.85
C LYS A 5 -26.38 -10.65 -10.97
N LYS A 6 -26.02 -9.98 -12.07
CA LYS A 6 -26.83 -9.95 -13.30
C LYS A 6 -26.42 -11.08 -14.24
N LYS A 7 -27.35 -11.55 -15.07
CA LYS A 7 -27.08 -12.48 -16.18
C LYS A 7 -26.77 -11.66 -17.43
N PHE A 8 -25.61 -11.91 -18.05
CA PHE A 8 -25.21 -11.30 -19.32
C PHE A 8 -25.92 -11.99 -20.49
N SER A 9 -26.02 -11.31 -21.64
CA SER A 9 -26.60 -11.86 -22.88
C SER A 9 -25.90 -13.14 -23.33
N CYS A 10 -24.60 -13.28 -23.05
CA CYS A 10 -23.82 -14.49 -23.26
C CYS A 10 -24.12 -15.64 -22.26
N GLY A 11 -25.14 -15.52 -21.41
CA GLY A 11 -25.57 -16.55 -20.45
C GLY A 11 -24.83 -16.57 -19.09
N HIS A 12 -23.68 -15.91 -18.97
CA HIS A 12 -22.86 -15.89 -17.73
C HIS A 12 -23.42 -14.93 -16.66
N LYS A 13 -23.06 -15.14 -15.38
CA LYS A 13 -23.47 -14.27 -14.26
C LYS A 13 -22.31 -13.46 -13.69
N GLY A 14 -22.48 -12.17 -13.42
CA GLY A 14 -21.44 -11.34 -12.79
C GLY A 14 -21.89 -9.94 -12.35
N TYR A 15 -20.94 -9.14 -11.89
CA TYR A 15 -21.16 -7.79 -11.34
C TYR A 15 -20.65 -6.66 -12.25
N GLY A 16 -19.85 -6.99 -13.26
CA GLY A 16 -19.16 -6.03 -14.13
C GLY A 16 -20.06 -5.44 -15.22
N ARG A 17 -19.52 -4.46 -15.96
CA ARG A 17 -20.16 -3.94 -17.18
C ARG A 17 -20.10 -4.95 -18.33
N VAL A 18 -19.01 -5.70 -18.41
CA VAL A 18 -18.72 -6.70 -19.45
C VAL A 18 -18.55 -8.11 -18.86
N CYS A 19 -18.71 -9.13 -19.71
CA CYS A 19 -18.49 -10.52 -19.32
C CYS A 19 -17.00 -10.90 -19.44
N HIS A 20 -16.31 -11.03 -18.31
CA HIS A 20 -14.89 -11.44 -18.29
C HIS A 20 -14.63 -12.80 -18.94
N ARG A 21 -15.57 -13.76 -18.87
CA ARG A 21 -15.42 -15.08 -19.53
C ARG A 21 -15.42 -14.97 -21.05
N CYS A 22 -16.13 -14.01 -21.64
CA CYS A 22 -16.11 -13.79 -23.09
C CYS A 22 -14.83 -13.08 -23.51
N VAL A 23 -14.43 -12.04 -22.76
CA VAL A 23 -13.18 -11.31 -23.00
C VAL A 23 -11.97 -12.25 -22.95
N GLN A 24 -11.92 -13.19 -22.00
CA GLN A 24 -10.84 -14.17 -21.95
C GLN A 24 -10.80 -15.09 -23.18
N LYS A 25 -11.96 -15.60 -23.62
CA LYS A 25 -12.04 -16.45 -24.82
C LYS A 25 -11.64 -15.71 -26.10
N GLU A 26 -12.00 -14.43 -26.22
CA GLU A 26 -11.58 -13.61 -27.37
C GLU A 26 -10.07 -13.39 -27.38
N LEU A 27 -9.46 -13.17 -26.21
CA LEU A 27 -8.01 -13.03 -26.06
C LEU A 27 -7.28 -14.35 -26.36
N GLU A 28 -7.84 -15.48 -25.95
CA GLU A 28 -7.32 -16.83 -26.25
C GLU A 28 -7.44 -17.13 -27.76
N ALA A 29 -8.60 -16.92 -28.38
CA ALA A 29 -8.83 -17.15 -29.81
C ALA A 29 -7.95 -16.25 -30.71
N SER A 30 -7.72 -15.00 -30.29
CA SER A 30 -6.84 -14.07 -31.03
C SER A 30 -5.36 -14.46 -30.95
N SER A 31 -4.98 -15.31 -29.99
CA SER A 31 -3.60 -15.77 -29.81
C SER A 31 -3.25 -17.01 -30.64
N GLU A 32 -4.26 -17.74 -31.11
CA GLU A 32 -4.09 -19.01 -31.86
C GLU A 32 -3.90 -18.78 -33.37
N HIS A 33 -4.31 -17.63 -33.91
CA HIS A 33 -4.31 -17.35 -35.36
C HIS A 33 -2.96 -16.85 -35.94
N LYS A 34 -1.82 -17.14 -35.30
CA LYS A 34 -0.49 -16.63 -35.73
C LYS A 34 0.52 -17.70 -36.16
N LEU A 35 0.10 -18.97 -36.32
CA LEU A 35 1.00 -20.10 -36.59
C LEU A 35 0.81 -20.84 -37.93
N GLU A 36 -0.04 -20.36 -38.84
CA GLU A 36 -0.21 -20.99 -40.16
C GLU A 36 0.11 -20.01 -41.29
N SER A 37 1.41 -19.84 -41.58
CA SER A 37 1.94 -19.48 -42.91
C SER A 37 3.43 -19.20 -42.77
N ASN A 38 4.26 -20.26 -42.89
CA ASN A 38 5.64 -20.23 -43.40
C ASN A 38 6.22 -21.65 -43.32
N GLU A 39 5.71 -22.57 -44.14
CA GLU A 39 6.44 -23.79 -44.50
C GLU A 39 7.10 -23.59 -45.86
N ALA A 40 8.40 -23.30 -45.85
CA ALA A 40 9.30 -23.64 -46.94
C ALA A 40 10.75 -23.75 -46.43
N SER A 41 11.25 -24.99 -46.48
CA SER A 41 12.64 -25.41 -46.71
C SER A 41 13.64 -25.55 -45.54
N LEU A 42 14.10 -26.81 -45.41
CA LEU A 42 15.46 -27.29 -45.04
C LEU A 42 15.80 -27.55 -43.56
N SER A 43 15.61 -28.83 -43.20
CA SER A 43 16.52 -29.72 -42.43
C SER A 43 17.34 -29.13 -41.26
N VAL A 44 16.86 -29.33 -40.03
CA VAL A 44 17.72 -29.44 -38.83
C VAL A 44 17.16 -30.53 -37.90
N PRO A 45 17.98 -31.45 -37.34
CA PRO A 45 17.52 -32.44 -36.38
C PRO A 45 17.19 -31.76 -35.05
N THR A 46 15.98 -32.05 -34.61
CA THR A 46 15.36 -31.79 -33.32
C THR A 46 16.32 -31.77 -32.13
N LEU A 47 16.50 -30.58 -31.53
CA LEU A 47 16.70 -30.43 -30.10
C LEU A 47 15.51 -29.64 -29.58
N HIS A 48 14.60 -30.34 -28.90
CA HIS A 48 13.47 -29.73 -28.18
C HIS A 48 14.00 -28.72 -27.14
N PRO A 49 13.67 -27.43 -27.20
CA PRO A 49 13.68 -26.58 -26.03
C PRO A 49 12.38 -26.87 -25.28
N GLN A 50 12.44 -27.81 -24.34
CA GLN A 50 11.40 -27.93 -23.35
C GLN A 50 11.28 -26.61 -22.57
N LEU A 51 10.03 -26.15 -22.45
CA LEU A 51 9.48 -25.39 -21.33
C LEU A 51 10.07 -23.99 -21.06
N THR A 52 9.33 -22.93 -21.43
CA THR A 52 9.11 -21.79 -20.50
C THR A 52 7.84 -21.02 -20.85
N ARG A 53 6.66 -21.43 -20.35
CA ARG A 53 5.44 -20.59 -20.45
C ARG A 53 4.78 -20.22 -19.11
N ASN A 54 5.45 -20.47 -17.98
CA ASN A 54 4.87 -20.23 -16.65
C ASN A 54 5.58 -19.14 -15.80
N ASN A 55 6.49 -18.33 -16.36
CA ASN A 55 7.36 -17.45 -15.57
C ASN A 55 6.72 -16.12 -15.10
N LYS A 56 5.55 -15.74 -15.64
CA LYS A 56 4.96 -14.41 -15.37
C LYS A 56 4.32 -14.31 -13.99
N ASN A 57 3.65 -15.37 -13.54
CA ASN A 57 2.93 -15.39 -12.27
C ASN A 57 3.87 -15.44 -11.07
N ASN A 58 4.97 -16.21 -11.16
CA ASN A 58 5.93 -16.30 -10.06
C ASN A 58 6.58 -14.93 -9.75
N SER A 59 6.87 -14.15 -10.79
CA SER A 59 7.48 -12.82 -10.65
C SER A 59 6.59 -11.80 -9.91
N GLU A 60 5.27 -11.86 -10.04
CA GLU A 60 4.36 -10.93 -9.33
C GLU A 60 4.22 -11.28 -7.84
N TRP A 61 4.21 -12.57 -7.52
CA TRP A 61 4.19 -13.03 -6.13
C TRP A 61 5.50 -12.70 -5.41
N GLU A 62 6.63 -12.90 -6.07
CA GLU A 62 7.95 -12.49 -5.56
C GLU A 62 8.00 -10.97 -5.32
N LYS A 63 7.52 -10.15 -6.27
CA LYS A 63 7.43 -8.69 -6.08
C LYS A 63 6.54 -8.30 -4.89
N LYS A 64 5.39 -8.96 -4.71
CA LYS A 64 4.50 -8.69 -3.57
C LYS A 64 5.15 -9.08 -2.24
N ARG A 65 5.83 -10.23 -2.20
CA ARG A 65 6.57 -10.70 -1.03
C ARG A 65 7.71 -9.74 -0.70
N GLN A 66 8.49 -9.35 -1.71
CA GLN A 66 9.59 -8.42 -1.55
C GLN A 66 9.10 -7.06 -1.05
N HIS A 67 8.04 -6.51 -1.65
CA HIS A 67 7.43 -5.27 -1.20
C HIS A 67 6.88 -5.36 0.24
N LYS A 68 6.37 -6.53 0.67
CA LYS A 68 5.96 -6.76 2.06
C LYS A 68 7.17 -6.74 3.01
N LEU A 69 8.24 -7.45 2.66
CA LEU A 69 9.48 -7.48 3.45
C LEU A 69 10.12 -6.10 3.55
N GLU A 70 10.21 -5.37 2.44
CA GLU A 70 10.72 -3.99 2.41
C GLU A 70 9.87 -3.05 3.25
N TRP A 71 8.55 -3.20 3.21
CA TRP A 71 7.64 -2.42 4.04
C TRP A 71 7.85 -2.69 5.53
N GLU A 72 8.01 -3.97 5.92
CA GLU A 72 8.30 -4.37 7.31
C GLU A 72 9.68 -3.87 7.77
N ALA A 73 10.70 -4.01 6.91
CA ALA A 73 12.05 -3.53 7.17
C ALA A 73 12.12 -2.00 7.32
N ALA A 74 11.26 -1.26 6.62
CA ALA A 74 11.22 0.20 6.72
C ALA A 74 10.89 0.69 8.15
N PHE A 75 10.12 -0.07 8.93
CA PHE A 75 9.79 0.31 10.31
C PHE A 75 11.00 0.32 11.25
N ALA A 76 12.08 -0.41 10.93
CA ALA A 76 13.31 -0.37 11.74
C ALA A 76 14.03 0.99 11.67
N ARG A 77 13.73 1.81 10.67
CA ARG A 77 14.31 3.15 10.48
C ARG A 77 13.46 4.27 11.05
N ASP A 78 12.22 3.98 11.45
CA ASP A 78 11.31 4.99 11.98
C ASP A 78 11.70 5.35 13.42
N PRO A 79 11.64 6.64 13.82
CA PRO A 79 12.01 7.05 15.19
C PRO A 79 10.97 6.68 16.24
N ILE A 80 9.77 6.26 15.83
CA ILE A 80 8.68 5.79 16.70
C ILE A 80 8.04 4.55 16.08
N ASP A 81 7.38 3.72 16.90
CA ASP A 81 6.65 2.57 16.39
C ASP A 81 5.39 3.00 15.61
N LEU A 82 5.27 2.50 14.38
CA LEU A 82 4.15 2.78 13.46
C LEU A 82 3.48 1.48 12.95
N ARG A 83 3.86 0.30 13.44
CA ARG A 83 3.50 -1.01 12.85
C ARG A 83 2.00 -1.32 12.88
N ASN A 84 1.28 -0.83 13.90
CA ASN A 84 -0.14 -1.11 14.09
C ASN A 84 -1.07 -0.01 13.55
N LEU A 85 -0.57 0.82 12.64
CA LEU A 85 -1.31 1.96 12.09
C LEU A 85 -1.73 1.71 10.64
N PRO A 86 -2.86 2.30 10.18
CA PRO A 86 -3.23 2.28 8.78
C PRO A 86 -2.13 2.86 7.88
N LYS A 87 -1.90 2.26 6.69
CA LYS A 87 -0.80 2.63 5.78
C LYS A 87 -0.74 4.14 5.47
N ASN A 88 -1.89 4.77 5.27
CA ASN A 88 -1.98 6.22 5.01
C ASN A 88 -1.57 7.07 6.22
N VAL A 89 -1.81 6.59 7.44
CA VAL A 89 -1.36 7.22 8.69
C VAL A 89 0.15 7.09 8.81
N VAL A 90 0.72 5.91 8.55
CA VAL A 90 2.18 5.68 8.58
C VAL A 90 2.90 6.65 7.63
N ILE A 91 2.48 6.67 6.36
CA ILE A 91 3.11 7.52 5.33
C ILE A 91 3.04 9.00 5.71
N LYS A 92 1.88 9.49 6.17
CA LYS A 92 1.74 10.89 6.60
C LYS A 92 2.58 11.20 7.83
N SER A 93 2.64 10.28 8.79
CA SER A 93 3.41 10.45 10.03
C SER A 93 4.90 10.60 9.72
N ARG A 94 5.46 9.70 8.89
CA ARG A 94 6.85 9.79 8.41
C ARG A 94 7.14 11.16 7.78
N ARG A 95 6.27 11.63 6.88
CA ARG A 95 6.43 12.94 6.22
C ARG A 95 6.42 14.12 7.21
N ILE A 96 5.58 14.08 8.25
CA ILE A 96 5.54 15.12 9.27
C ILE A 96 6.83 15.08 10.08
N ILE A 97 7.25 13.89 10.53
CA ILE A 97 8.46 13.68 11.32
C ILE A 97 9.71 14.17 10.58
N GLU A 98 9.90 13.76 9.33
CA GLU A 98 11.03 14.21 8.50
C GLU A 98 11.09 15.74 8.40
N ARG A 99 9.94 16.39 8.21
CA ARG A 99 9.88 17.85 8.11
C ARG A 99 10.13 18.54 9.46
N LEU A 100 9.67 17.96 10.56
CA LEU A 100 9.95 18.48 11.91
C LEU A 100 11.43 18.39 12.25
N GLN A 101 12.13 17.34 11.79
CA GLN A 101 13.58 17.20 11.97
C GLN A 101 14.37 18.28 11.21
N ILE A 102 13.88 18.72 10.05
CA ILE A 102 14.51 19.80 9.26
C ILE A 102 14.18 21.18 9.86
N ARG A 103 12.91 21.41 10.21
CA ARG A 103 12.41 22.66 10.77
C ARG A 103 11.43 22.32 11.89
N SER A 104 11.79 22.63 13.13
CA SER A 104 11.00 22.38 14.36
C SER A 104 9.68 23.16 14.46
N ASP A 105 9.07 23.57 13.33
CA ASP A 105 7.84 24.35 13.28
C ASP A 105 6.61 23.44 13.08
N TYR A 106 6.09 22.96 14.21
CA TYR A 106 4.87 22.14 14.27
C TYR A 106 3.59 22.89 13.86
N ARG A 107 3.60 24.23 13.80
CA ARG A 107 2.40 25.02 13.50
C ARG A 107 1.99 24.87 12.04
N GLN A 108 2.94 24.58 11.14
CA GLN A 108 2.70 24.30 9.72
C GLN A 108 1.84 23.04 9.51
N PHE A 109 1.86 22.13 10.48
CA PHE A 109 1.05 20.91 10.47
C PHE A 109 -0.24 21.05 11.29
N HIS A 110 -0.63 22.29 11.62
CA HIS A 110 -1.75 22.58 12.52
C HIS A 110 -1.58 21.97 13.93
N GLY A 111 -0.33 21.74 14.34
CA GLY A 111 0.01 21.25 15.66
C GLY A 111 -0.34 22.25 16.76
N LYS A 112 -0.69 21.73 17.94
CA LYS A 112 -1.07 22.53 19.10
C LYS A 112 -0.43 21.97 20.36
N ARG A 113 0.07 22.87 21.23
CA ARG A 113 0.45 22.51 22.59
C ARG A 113 -0.78 22.09 23.38
N LEU A 114 -0.67 21.04 24.16
CA LEU A 114 -1.75 20.56 25.01
C LEU A 114 -1.95 21.53 26.19
N ARG A 115 -3.19 21.61 26.69
CA ARG A 115 -3.50 22.49 27.81
C ARG A 115 -2.97 21.95 29.14
N HIS A 116 -3.08 20.65 29.36
CA HIS A 116 -2.69 19.99 30.61
C HIS A 116 -1.17 19.81 30.76
N ASP A 117 -0.46 19.74 29.62
CA ASP A 117 0.99 19.60 29.56
C ASP A 117 1.47 20.39 28.35
N ARG A 118 2.12 21.51 28.62
CA ARG A 118 2.57 22.45 27.59
C ARG A 118 3.84 21.99 26.88
N PHE A 119 4.53 20.97 27.42
CA PHE A 119 5.66 20.31 26.79
C PHE A 119 5.23 19.25 25.78
N VAL A 120 3.93 18.92 25.73
CA VAL A 120 3.42 17.98 24.74
C VAL A 120 2.70 18.73 23.63
N ILE A 121 2.99 18.35 22.39
CA ILE A 121 2.43 18.89 21.16
C ILE A 121 1.65 17.78 20.45
N SER A 122 0.39 18.06 20.12
CA SER A 122 -0.45 17.18 19.30
C SER A 122 -0.58 17.74 17.90
N ILE A 123 -0.25 16.92 16.91
CA ILE A 123 -0.28 17.25 15.50
C ILE A 123 -1.30 16.35 14.79
N PRO A 124 -2.30 16.90 14.08
CA PRO A 124 -3.25 16.09 13.33
C PRO A 124 -2.57 15.38 12.15
N VAL A 125 -2.64 14.05 12.13
CA VAL A 125 -2.18 13.23 10.98
C VAL A 125 -3.33 13.00 10.00
N THR A 126 -4.49 12.62 10.54
CA THR A 126 -5.76 12.45 9.83
C THR A 126 -6.91 12.92 10.73
N ARG A 127 -8.17 12.65 10.35
CA ARG A 127 -9.33 12.99 11.19
C ARG A 127 -9.20 12.38 12.59
N ASN A 128 -8.84 11.11 12.67
CA ASN A 128 -8.92 10.30 13.90
C ASN A 128 -7.55 10.00 14.53
N TYR A 129 -6.44 10.48 13.96
CA TYR A 129 -5.10 10.17 14.47
C TYR A 129 -4.33 11.45 14.79
N ARG A 130 -3.57 11.41 15.89
CA ARG A 130 -2.72 12.49 16.37
C ARG A 130 -1.30 11.98 16.56
N LEU A 131 -0.34 12.67 16.00
CA LEU A 131 1.07 12.51 16.31
C LEU A 131 1.36 13.32 17.56
N ILE A 132 1.87 12.66 18.58
CA ILE A 132 2.30 13.25 19.84
C ILE A 132 3.80 13.47 19.75
N CYS A 133 4.20 14.71 20.01
CA CYS A 133 5.60 15.09 20.11
C CYS A 133 5.85 15.75 21.46
N ARG A 134 7.05 15.54 22.01
CA ARG A 134 7.54 16.21 23.20
C ARG A 134 8.48 17.34 22.81
N ASP A 135 8.24 18.50 23.41
CA ASP A 135 9.05 19.70 23.27
C ASP A 135 10.16 19.68 24.32
N CYS A 136 11.40 19.50 23.86
CA CYS A 136 12.61 19.56 24.68
C CYS A 136 13.31 20.93 24.53
N GLY A 137 12.59 21.98 24.13
CA GLY A 137 13.08 23.34 23.93
C GLY A 137 13.62 23.55 22.52
N ASN A 138 14.79 22.98 22.23
CA ASN A 138 15.41 23.12 20.89
C ASN A 138 14.96 22.04 19.90
N LEU A 139 14.49 20.91 20.40
CA LEU A 139 14.11 19.76 19.58
C LEU A 139 12.69 19.30 19.91
N LEU A 140 11.99 18.92 18.84
CA LEU A 140 10.70 18.26 18.91
C LEU A 140 10.86 16.78 18.65
N VAL A 141 10.70 15.99 19.71
CA VAL A 141 10.89 14.54 19.67
C VAL A 141 9.54 13.86 19.44
N PRO A 142 9.35 13.10 18.35
CA PRO A 142 8.13 12.31 18.18
C PRO A 142 8.08 11.21 19.25
N GLU A 143 6.92 11.04 19.89
CA GLU A 143 6.72 10.08 20.98
C GLU A 143 5.81 8.92 20.53
N ALA A 144 4.65 9.22 19.95
CA ALA A 144 3.70 8.21 19.50
C ALA A 144 2.71 8.76 18.47
N VAL A 145 2.07 7.88 17.71
CA VAL A 145 0.85 8.20 16.95
C VAL A 145 -0.31 7.45 17.58
N VAL A 146 -1.30 8.21 18.06
CA VAL A 146 -2.44 7.69 18.80
C VAL A 146 -3.73 8.00 18.07
N SER A 147 -4.73 7.13 18.22
CA SER A 147 -6.07 7.45 17.77
C SER A 147 -6.70 8.51 18.71
N HIS A 148 -7.75 9.17 18.23
CA HIS A 148 -8.53 10.11 19.03
C HIS A 148 -9.20 9.44 20.23
N GLU A 149 -9.57 8.17 20.08
CA GLU A 149 -10.20 7.39 21.14
C GLU A 149 -9.17 7.05 22.23
N ASP A 150 -7.98 6.58 21.84
CA ASP A 150 -6.92 6.21 22.78
C ASP A 150 -6.39 7.40 23.59
N TYR A 151 -6.23 8.56 22.93
CA TYR A 151 -5.73 9.79 23.58
C TYR A 151 -6.67 10.34 24.66
N ASN A 152 -8.00 10.19 24.49
CA ASN A 152 -8.95 10.69 25.48
C ASN A 152 -9.02 9.81 26.74
N VAL A 153 -8.65 8.53 26.62
CA VAL A 153 -8.63 7.56 27.73
C VAL A 153 -7.31 7.65 28.49
N VAL A 154 -6.19 7.76 27.78
CA VAL A 154 -4.84 7.90 28.36
C VAL A 154 -4.38 9.33 28.14
N LYS A 155 -4.54 10.21 29.14
CA LYS A 155 -3.96 11.56 29.10
C LYS A 155 -2.43 11.42 29.06
N PRO A 156 -1.74 11.66 27.93
CA PRO A 156 -0.30 11.49 27.88
C PRO A 156 0.37 12.65 28.63
N GLY A 157 1.40 12.35 29.41
CA GLY A 157 2.05 13.32 30.31
C GLY A 157 1.55 13.30 31.76
N ARG A 158 0.98 12.17 32.22
CA ARG A 158 0.77 11.90 33.64
C ARG A 158 1.82 10.94 34.17
#